data_AF-A0A7K0PZF2-F1
#
_entry.id   AF-A0A7K0PZF2-F1
#
_cell.length_a   1.000
_cell.length_b   1.000
_cell.length_c   1.000
_cell.angle_alpha   90.00
_cell.angle_beta   90.00
_cell.angle_gamma   90.00
#
_symmetry.space_group_name_H-M   'P 1'
#
loop_
_entity.id
_entity.type
_entity.pdbx_description
1 polymer ?
#
loop_
_entity_poly.entity_id
_entity_poly.type
_entity_poly.pdbx_seq_one_letter_code
_entity_poly.pdbx_strand_id
1 'polypeptide(L)'
;MPDDDVSLTFGGTATTLLRLGPFTLLTDPNFLHRGQWAHLGYGLRSRRLTDPAITPADLPELDGVLLSHMHGDHWDRIATAELAKDLRVVTTPEAARCLADRGFTSTEDLRPWQTTSLDRDGAVLRVTSVPGVHGPGPLARLLPQVMGSVLELVRDGEVRWRGYVSGDTLLRPVLAEVLERCGPLDAMVPHLGGTKIGPFLVTMDA
;
A
#
# COMPACT_ATOMS: atom_id res chain seq x y z
N MET A 1 7.37 3.56 -23.27
CA MET A 1 7.28 2.21 -22.71
C MET A 1 6.20 1.48 -23.51
N PRO A 2 6.33 0.19 -23.82
CA PRO A 2 5.21 -0.65 -24.25
C PRO A 2 3.96 -0.42 -23.38
N ASP A 3 2.76 -0.60 -23.95
CA ASP A 3 1.49 -0.24 -23.32
C ASP A 3 1.14 -1.03 -22.04
N ASP A 4 1.89 -2.12 -21.79
CA ASP A 4 1.75 -3.04 -20.66
C ASP A 4 3.02 -3.14 -19.80
N ASP A 5 3.99 -2.23 -19.98
CA ASP A 5 5.21 -2.23 -19.18
C ASP A 5 4.90 -1.97 -17.70
N VAL A 6 5.56 -2.76 -16.85
CA VAL A 6 5.47 -2.63 -15.40
C VAL A 6 6.85 -2.31 -14.82
N SER A 7 6.91 -1.27 -14.00
CA SER A 7 8.13 -0.93 -13.25
C SER A 7 7.83 -0.52 -11.82
N LEU A 8 8.81 -0.74 -10.95
CA LEU A 8 8.77 -0.37 -9.56
C LEU A 8 10.04 0.42 -9.24
N THR A 9 9.87 1.60 -8.64
CA THR A 9 10.98 2.36 -8.03
C THR A 9 10.82 2.34 -6.53
N PHE A 10 11.85 1.88 -5.81
CA PHE A 10 11.84 1.85 -4.35
C PHE A 10 12.17 3.24 -3.79
N GLY A 11 11.20 3.85 -3.10
CA GLY A 11 11.34 5.17 -2.47
C GLY A 11 11.89 5.13 -1.04
N GLY A 12 11.90 3.96 -0.41
CA GLY A 12 12.36 3.73 0.96
C GLY A 12 11.23 3.29 1.89
N THR A 13 11.57 2.51 2.93
CA THR A 13 10.60 1.93 3.87
C THR A 13 9.54 1.09 3.12
N ALA A 14 8.27 1.49 3.17
CA ALA A 14 7.17 0.86 2.45
C ALA A 14 6.83 1.56 1.12
N THR A 15 7.48 2.69 0.85
CA THR A 15 7.16 3.56 -0.29
C THR A 15 7.73 3.00 -1.58
N THR A 16 6.85 2.76 -2.54
CA THR A 16 7.22 2.38 -3.91
C THR A 16 6.41 3.19 -4.91
N LEU A 17 7.05 3.62 -6.00
CA LEU A 17 6.38 4.20 -7.16
C LEU A 17 6.19 3.09 -8.19
N LEU A 18 4.94 2.76 -8.48
CA LEU A 18 4.55 1.73 -9.43
C LEU A 18 4.10 2.39 -10.73
N ARG A 19 4.64 1.93 -11.86
CA ARG A 19 4.08 2.22 -13.18
C ARG A 19 3.52 0.92 -13.75
N LEU A 20 2.26 0.92 -14.15
CA LEU A 20 1.46 -0.25 -14.53
C LEU A 20 0.73 0.06 -15.83
N GLY A 21 1.37 -0.21 -16.97
CA GLY A 21 0.88 0.24 -18.26
C GLY A 21 0.74 1.77 -18.27
N PRO A 22 -0.47 2.32 -18.49
CA PRO A 22 -0.63 3.76 -18.43
C PRO A 22 -0.56 4.27 -17.00
N PHE A 23 -0.95 3.51 -15.96
CA PHE A 23 -1.17 3.97 -14.59
C PHE A 23 0.12 4.20 -13.78
N THR A 24 0.09 5.20 -12.90
CA THR A 24 1.15 5.49 -11.93
C THR A 24 0.56 5.56 -10.53
N LEU A 25 0.96 4.64 -9.65
CA LEU A 25 0.53 4.58 -8.25
C LEU A 25 1.70 4.80 -7.31
N LEU A 26 1.42 5.36 -6.14
CA LEU A 26 2.36 5.41 -5.02
C LEU A 26 1.87 4.50 -3.89
N THR A 27 2.72 3.67 -3.32
CA THR A 27 2.38 2.86 -2.14
C THR A 27 2.89 3.53 -0.87
N ASP A 28 2.14 3.46 0.23
CA ASP A 28 2.57 3.82 1.60
C ASP A 28 3.57 4.99 1.68
N PRO A 29 3.15 6.22 1.31
CA PRO A 29 4.04 7.38 1.18
C PRO A 29 4.68 7.81 2.51
N ASN A 30 6.01 7.72 2.57
CA ASN A 30 6.83 8.15 3.69
C ASN A 30 8.11 8.88 3.23
N PHE A 31 8.11 10.19 3.40
CA PHE A 31 9.16 11.12 2.96
C PHE A 31 10.02 11.64 4.13
N LEU A 32 9.93 11.00 5.30
CA LEU A 32 10.77 11.34 6.44
C LEU A 32 12.25 11.23 6.08
N HIS A 33 13.01 12.24 6.45
CA HIS A 33 14.46 12.27 6.28
C HIS A 33 15.15 11.51 7.40
N ARG A 34 16.41 11.11 7.17
CA ARG A 34 17.24 10.44 8.16
C ARG A 34 17.22 11.21 9.49
N GLY A 35 16.96 10.48 10.57
CA GLY A 35 16.92 11.02 11.92
C GLY A 35 15.57 11.56 12.37
N GLN A 36 14.61 11.74 11.47
CA GLN A 36 13.24 12.09 11.83
C GLN A 36 12.49 10.87 12.38
N TRP A 37 11.37 11.11 13.07
CA TRP A 37 10.61 10.08 13.77
C TRP A 37 9.23 9.87 13.17
N ALA A 38 8.88 8.60 12.94
CA ALA A 38 7.54 8.12 12.61
C ALA A 38 6.83 7.67 13.91
N HIS A 39 5.52 7.90 14.00
CA HIS A 39 4.70 7.41 15.11
C HIS A 39 3.92 6.16 14.71
N LEU A 40 4.09 5.07 15.44
CA LEU A 40 3.55 3.74 15.11
C LEU A 40 2.29 3.38 15.93
N GLY A 41 1.65 4.36 16.56
CA GLY A 41 0.58 4.13 17.53
C GLY A 41 1.08 3.65 18.90
N TYR A 42 0.17 3.62 19.89
CA TYR A 42 0.42 3.14 21.26
C TYR A 42 1.68 3.72 21.96
N GLY A 43 2.07 4.95 21.63
CA GLY A 43 3.28 5.58 22.16
C GLY A 43 4.59 5.15 21.49
N LEU A 44 4.56 4.18 20.58
CA LEU A 44 5.72 3.70 19.84
C LEU A 44 6.16 4.71 18.77
N ARG A 45 7.47 4.79 18.55
CA ARG A 45 8.08 5.63 17.52
C ARG A 45 9.26 4.92 16.90
N SER A 46 9.46 5.11 15.60
CA SER A 46 10.62 4.61 14.87
C SER A 46 11.44 5.76 14.31
N ARG A 47 12.77 5.64 14.37
CA ARG A 47 13.70 6.62 13.83
C ARG A 47 14.06 6.22 12.40
N ARG A 48 13.87 7.14 11.46
CA ARG A 48 14.27 6.94 10.07
C ARG A 48 15.80 6.80 9.95
N LEU A 49 16.26 5.74 9.32
CA LEU A 49 17.69 5.43 9.17
C LEU A 49 18.29 5.88 7.84
N THR A 50 17.48 6.13 6.83
CA THR A 50 17.88 6.54 5.48
C THR A 50 17.03 7.70 5.00
N ASP A 51 17.60 8.58 4.19
CA ASP A 51 16.81 9.58 3.47
C ASP A 51 15.87 8.90 2.46
N PRO A 52 14.74 9.54 2.12
CA PRO A 52 13.86 9.01 1.07
C PRO A 52 14.58 9.12 -0.27
N ALA A 53 14.42 8.09 -1.11
CA ALA A 53 15.00 8.08 -2.46
C ALA A 53 14.13 8.88 -3.46
N ILE A 54 12.88 9.18 -3.09
CA ILE A 54 11.91 9.96 -3.86
C ILE A 54 11.29 10.97 -2.89
N THR A 55 11.27 12.24 -3.26
CA THR A 55 10.55 13.29 -2.52
C THR A 55 9.23 13.63 -3.23
N PRO A 56 8.28 14.34 -2.58
CA PRO A 56 7.06 14.76 -3.24
C PRO A 56 7.30 15.59 -4.51
N ALA A 57 8.38 16.38 -4.53
CA ALA A 57 8.77 17.19 -5.68
C ALA A 57 9.29 16.36 -6.88
N ASP A 58 9.71 15.12 -6.64
CA ASP A 58 10.20 14.21 -7.69
C ASP A 58 9.06 13.35 -8.28
N LEU A 59 7.87 13.39 -7.68
CA LEU A 59 6.75 12.55 -8.09
C LEU A 59 6.22 12.98 -9.46
N PRO A 60 5.99 12.03 -10.38
CA PRO A 60 5.19 12.30 -11.56
C PRO A 60 3.72 12.53 -11.15
N GLU A 61 2.87 12.84 -12.12
CA GLU A 61 1.43 12.77 -11.92
C GLU A 61 1.03 11.36 -11.47
N LEU A 62 0.23 11.29 -10.42
CA LEU A 62 -0.23 10.05 -9.81
C LEU A 62 -1.70 9.84 -10.11
N ASP A 63 -2.07 8.61 -10.46
CA ASP A 63 -3.47 8.21 -10.57
C ASP A 63 -4.08 7.84 -9.21
N GLY A 64 -3.22 7.49 -8.25
CA GLY A 64 -3.65 7.26 -6.88
C GLY A 64 -2.56 6.77 -5.96
N VAL A 65 -2.94 6.64 -4.69
CA VAL A 65 -2.14 6.05 -3.62
C VAL A 65 -2.78 4.76 -3.16
N LEU A 66 -1.97 3.73 -2.97
CA LEU A 66 -2.34 2.53 -2.23
C LEU A 66 -1.78 2.65 -0.82
N LEU A 67 -2.66 2.87 0.16
CA LEU A 67 -2.27 2.97 1.55
C LEU A 67 -2.74 1.72 2.30
N SER A 68 -1.78 0.93 2.79
CA SER A 68 -2.05 -0.31 3.50
C SER A 68 -2.76 -0.07 4.84
N HIS A 69 -2.32 0.92 5.61
CA HIS A 69 -2.93 1.32 6.88
C HIS A 69 -2.41 2.69 7.35
N MET A 70 -3.03 3.25 8.39
CA MET A 70 -2.68 4.58 8.91
C MET A 70 -1.68 4.52 10.07
N HIS A 71 -0.40 4.31 9.75
CA HIS A 71 0.71 4.54 10.68
C HIS A 71 1.72 5.53 10.11
N GLY A 72 2.49 6.18 10.99
CA GLY A 72 3.40 7.28 10.64
C GLY A 72 4.62 6.86 9.79
N ASP A 73 4.89 5.57 9.64
CA ASP A 73 5.88 4.96 8.76
C ASP A 73 5.32 4.57 7.38
N HIS A 74 3.99 4.53 7.22
CA HIS A 74 3.28 4.33 5.93
C HIS A 74 2.62 5.61 5.41
N TRP A 75 2.33 6.57 6.29
CA TRP A 75 1.79 7.87 5.96
C TRP A 75 2.29 8.92 6.95
N ASP A 76 3.23 9.76 6.52
CA ASP A 76 3.82 10.77 7.40
C ASP A 76 3.18 12.16 7.27
N ARG A 77 3.74 13.12 8.03
CA ARG A 77 3.32 14.52 7.99
C ARG A 77 3.66 15.23 6.68
N ILE A 78 4.69 14.79 5.96
CA ILE A 78 5.12 15.38 4.69
C ILE A 78 4.15 14.95 3.59
N ALA A 79 3.81 13.66 3.52
CA ALA A 79 2.74 13.13 2.67
C ALA A 79 1.41 13.85 2.95
N THR A 80 1.08 14.06 4.23
CA THR A 80 -0.11 14.83 4.62
C THR A 80 -0.07 16.28 4.12
N ALA A 81 1.10 16.92 4.10
CA ALA A 81 1.22 18.34 3.75
C ALA A 81 1.32 18.56 2.24
N GLU A 82 2.00 17.67 1.52
CA GLU A 82 2.46 17.92 0.15
C GLU A 82 1.68 17.12 -0.92
N LEU A 83 1.01 16.03 -0.57
CA LEU A 83 0.14 15.33 -1.53
C LEU A 83 -1.16 16.10 -1.76
N ALA A 84 -1.60 16.13 -3.02
CA ALA A 84 -2.83 16.78 -3.42
C ALA A 84 -4.03 16.17 -2.67
N LYS A 85 -4.94 17.03 -2.20
CA LYS A 85 -6.06 16.62 -1.34
C LYS A 85 -7.15 15.86 -2.07
N ASP A 86 -7.26 16.09 -3.36
CA ASP A 86 -8.12 15.39 -4.30
C ASP A 86 -7.46 14.15 -4.92
N LEU A 87 -6.18 13.87 -4.63
CA LEU A 87 -5.54 12.63 -5.06
C LEU A 87 -6.29 11.43 -4.49
N ARG A 88 -6.59 10.47 -5.37
CA ARG A 88 -7.29 9.24 -4.99
C ARG A 88 -6.43 8.41 -4.04
N VAL A 89 -6.99 8.03 -2.89
CA VAL A 89 -6.31 7.13 -1.93
C VAL A 89 -7.18 5.91 -1.67
N VAL A 90 -6.72 4.75 -2.12
CA VAL A 90 -7.35 3.46 -1.87
C VAL A 90 -6.76 2.86 -0.61
N THR A 91 -7.61 2.62 0.40
CA THR A 91 -7.13 2.23 1.73
C THR A 91 -8.20 1.55 2.59
N THR A 92 -7.90 1.28 3.85
CA THR A 92 -8.86 0.73 4.81
C THR A 92 -9.88 1.79 5.28
N PRO A 93 -11.07 1.39 5.76
CA PRO A 93 -12.04 2.34 6.29
C PRO A 93 -11.55 3.20 7.45
N GLU A 94 -10.63 2.69 8.26
CA GLU A 94 -10.01 3.46 9.33
C GLU A 94 -9.09 4.56 8.78
N ALA A 95 -8.21 4.20 7.84
CA ALA A 95 -7.30 5.15 7.22
C ALA A 95 -8.04 6.21 6.41
N ALA A 96 -9.08 5.83 5.67
CA ALA A 96 -9.92 6.75 4.90
C ALA A 96 -10.57 7.84 5.77
N ARG A 97 -11.09 7.47 6.96
CA ARG A 97 -11.62 8.43 7.94
C ARG A 97 -10.53 9.39 8.44
N CYS A 98 -9.37 8.85 8.81
CA CYS A 98 -8.27 9.69 9.29
C CYS A 98 -7.75 10.65 8.21
N LEU A 99 -7.73 10.23 6.94
CA LEU A 99 -7.37 11.09 5.81
C LEU A 99 -8.41 12.17 5.56
N ALA A 100 -9.70 11.85 5.68
CA ALA A 100 -10.77 12.83 5.58
C ALA A 100 -10.63 13.93 6.65
N ASP A 101 -10.31 13.56 7.90
CA ASP A 101 -10.02 14.52 8.98
C ASP A 101 -8.78 15.39 8.67
N ARG A 102 -7.88 14.92 7.79
CA ARG A 102 -6.70 15.65 7.29
C ARG A 102 -6.96 16.40 5.97
N GLY A 103 -8.22 16.47 5.54
CA GLY A 103 -8.68 17.24 4.39
C GLY A 103 -8.59 16.54 3.04
N PHE A 104 -8.30 15.22 3.00
CA PHE A 104 -8.35 14.47 1.73
C PHE A 104 -9.79 14.19 1.34
N THR A 105 -10.13 14.44 0.07
CA THR A 105 -11.52 14.42 -0.43
C THR A 105 -11.82 13.24 -1.35
N SER A 106 -10.80 12.48 -1.77
CA SER A 106 -10.96 11.33 -2.67
C SER A 106 -10.41 10.04 -2.06
N THR A 107 -10.94 9.63 -0.91
CA THR A 107 -10.57 8.35 -0.27
C THR A 107 -11.56 7.24 -0.62
N GLU A 108 -11.05 6.03 -0.80
CA GLU A 108 -11.84 4.81 -0.99
C GLU A 108 -11.55 3.82 0.13
N ASP A 109 -12.60 3.49 0.90
CA ASP A 109 -12.55 2.66 2.09
C ASP A 109 -12.84 1.19 1.80
N LEU A 110 -11.93 0.53 1.09
CA LEU A 110 -12.12 -0.88 0.71
C LEU A 110 -12.10 -1.80 1.94
N ARG A 111 -13.15 -2.60 2.06
CA ARG A 111 -13.19 -3.77 2.93
C ARG A 111 -12.51 -4.97 2.25
N PRO A 112 -12.10 -6.00 3.01
CA PRO A 112 -11.47 -7.19 2.44
C PRO A 112 -12.25 -7.75 1.25
N TRP A 113 -11.53 -8.04 0.17
CA TRP A 113 -12.02 -8.57 -1.10
C TRP A 113 -12.94 -7.65 -1.91
N GLN A 114 -13.09 -6.39 -1.51
CA GLN A 114 -13.68 -5.39 -2.40
C GLN A 114 -12.65 -4.94 -3.44
N THR A 115 -13.17 -4.62 -4.62
CA THR A 115 -12.37 -4.19 -5.77
C THR A 115 -12.81 -2.79 -6.18
N THR A 116 -11.84 -1.94 -6.49
CA THR A 116 -12.04 -0.70 -7.23
C THR A 116 -11.26 -0.76 -8.54
N SER A 117 -11.55 0.17 -9.45
CA SER A 117 -10.86 0.23 -10.75
C SER A 117 -10.59 1.66 -11.20
N LEU A 118 -9.47 1.82 -11.90
CA LEU A 118 -9.16 3.00 -12.69
C LEU A 118 -9.21 2.61 -14.17
N ASP A 119 -9.70 3.50 -15.02
CA ASP A 119 -9.77 3.31 -16.47
C ASP A 119 -9.02 4.45 -17.17
N ARG A 120 -8.11 4.11 -18.07
CA ARG A 120 -7.39 5.06 -18.93
C ARG A 120 -6.86 4.37 -20.18
N ASP A 121 -6.99 5.02 -21.33
CA ASP A 121 -6.40 4.60 -22.61
C ASP A 121 -6.72 3.14 -22.98
N GLY A 122 -7.96 2.72 -22.73
CA GLY A 122 -8.43 1.36 -23.01
C GLY A 122 -7.87 0.29 -22.08
N ALA A 123 -7.16 0.67 -21.02
CA ALA A 123 -6.72 -0.21 -19.94
C ALA A 123 -7.55 0.03 -18.68
N VAL A 124 -7.74 -1.03 -17.91
CA VAL A 124 -8.35 -0.99 -16.58
C VAL A 124 -7.35 -1.52 -15.57
N LEU A 125 -7.05 -0.73 -14.54
CA LEU A 125 -6.31 -1.19 -13.37
C LEU A 125 -7.30 -1.54 -12.27
N ARG A 126 -7.45 -2.83 -11.98
CA ARG A 126 -8.25 -3.30 -10.85
C ARG A 126 -7.38 -3.40 -9.61
N VAL A 127 -7.90 -2.89 -8.49
CA VAL A 127 -7.27 -2.96 -7.18
C VAL A 127 -8.20 -3.71 -6.25
N THR A 128 -7.82 -4.91 -5.85
CA THR A 128 -8.57 -5.74 -4.91
C THR A 128 -7.90 -5.69 -3.55
N SER A 129 -8.66 -5.27 -2.53
CA SER A 129 -8.21 -5.27 -1.14
C SER A 129 -8.06 -6.71 -0.63
N VAL A 130 -6.92 -6.99 -0.01
CA VAL A 130 -6.60 -8.28 0.60
C VAL A 130 -6.46 -8.07 2.11
N PRO A 131 -7.09 -8.89 2.95
CA PRO A 131 -6.97 -8.74 4.40
C PRO A 131 -5.53 -9.00 4.86
N GLY A 132 -5.00 -8.11 5.72
CA GLY A 132 -3.80 -8.39 6.50
C GLY A 132 -4.09 -9.28 7.71
N VAL A 133 -3.13 -10.13 8.08
CA VAL A 133 -3.19 -10.96 9.30
C VAL A 133 -2.02 -10.62 10.20
N HIS A 134 -2.32 -10.20 11.43
CA HIS A 134 -1.33 -9.87 12.47
C HIS A 134 -1.34 -10.87 13.64
N GLY A 135 -1.15 -12.14 13.32
CA GLY A 135 -1.02 -13.22 14.30
C GLY A 135 -2.18 -14.22 14.28
N PRO A 136 -2.01 -15.40 14.93
CA PRO A 136 -3.01 -16.45 14.90
C PRO A 136 -4.19 -16.20 15.85
N GLY A 137 -5.36 -16.71 15.47
CA GLY A 137 -6.51 -16.87 16.36
C GLY A 137 -7.47 -15.66 16.46
N PRO A 138 -8.47 -15.71 17.36
CA PRO A 138 -9.54 -14.72 17.46
C PRO A 138 -9.06 -13.30 17.85
N LEU A 139 -7.84 -13.16 18.38
CA LEU A 139 -7.23 -11.85 18.65
C LEU A 139 -6.92 -11.05 17.39
N ALA A 140 -6.75 -11.68 16.22
CA ALA A 140 -6.46 -10.99 14.97
C ALA A 140 -7.58 -10.02 14.55
N ARG A 141 -8.83 -10.25 15.00
CA ARG A 141 -9.98 -9.36 14.74
C ARG A 141 -9.99 -8.09 15.59
N LEU A 142 -9.14 -8.02 16.61
CA LEU A 142 -9.01 -6.88 17.52
C LEU A 142 -7.82 -5.98 17.15
N LEU A 143 -7.05 -6.34 16.13
CA LEU A 143 -5.85 -5.63 15.71
C LEU A 143 -6.16 -4.65 14.56
N PRO A 144 -5.32 -3.60 14.37
CA PRO A 144 -5.52 -2.60 13.33
C PRO A 144 -5.70 -3.23 11.96
N GLN A 145 -6.63 -2.67 11.17
CA GLN A 145 -6.88 -3.17 9.82
C GLN A 145 -5.71 -2.81 8.92
N VAL A 146 -5.04 -3.83 8.39
CA VAL A 146 -4.05 -3.69 7.31
C VAL A 146 -4.65 -4.24 6.02
N MET A 147 -4.35 -3.54 4.93
CA MET A 147 -4.73 -3.90 3.58
C MET A 147 -3.48 -4.25 2.76
N GLY A 148 -3.44 -5.48 2.28
CA GLY A 148 -2.69 -5.83 1.06
C GLY A 148 -3.51 -5.48 -0.18
N SER A 149 -2.88 -5.43 -1.34
CA SER A 149 -3.52 -5.06 -2.61
C SER A 149 -3.09 -5.99 -3.73
N VAL A 150 -4.05 -6.68 -4.35
CA VAL A 150 -3.83 -7.32 -5.65
C VAL A 150 -4.15 -6.32 -6.75
N LEU A 151 -3.22 -6.15 -7.66
CA LEU A 151 -3.28 -5.22 -8.79
C LEU A 151 -3.37 -6.03 -10.07
N GLU A 152 -4.41 -5.80 -10.87
CA GLU A 152 -4.57 -6.44 -12.17
C GLU A 152 -4.62 -5.37 -13.25
N LEU A 153 -3.66 -5.39 -14.17
CA LEU A 153 -3.72 -4.63 -15.41
C LEU A 153 -4.53 -5.42 -16.43
N VAL A 154 -5.66 -4.87 -16.85
CA VAL A 154 -6.59 -5.51 -17.77
C VAL A 154 -6.65 -4.72 -19.07
N ARG A 155 -6.51 -5.40 -20.21
CA ARG A 155 -6.74 -4.85 -21.55
C ARG A 155 -7.51 -5.87 -22.38
N ASP A 156 -8.43 -5.39 -23.22
CA ASP A 156 -9.27 -6.23 -24.09
C ASP A 156 -10.04 -7.31 -23.32
N GLY A 157 -10.36 -7.06 -22.04
CA GLY A 157 -11.03 -8.01 -21.15
C GLY A 157 -10.12 -9.10 -20.56
N GLU A 158 -8.82 -9.09 -20.87
CA GLU A 158 -7.83 -10.05 -20.38
C GLU A 158 -6.90 -9.44 -19.34
N VAL A 159 -6.57 -10.20 -18.29
CA VAL A 159 -5.54 -9.80 -17.32
C VAL A 159 -4.18 -9.95 -17.97
N ARG A 160 -3.52 -8.83 -18.27
CA ARG A 160 -2.19 -8.76 -18.88
C ARG A 160 -1.07 -8.92 -17.84
N TRP A 161 -1.33 -8.46 -16.62
CA TRP A 161 -0.40 -8.56 -15.49
C TRP A 161 -1.15 -8.58 -14.17
N ARG A 162 -0.67 -9.36 -13.21
CA ARG A 162 -1.16 -9.43 -11.84
C ARG A 162 -0.02 -9.34 -10.82
N GLY A 163 -0.05 -8.32 -9.98
CA GLY A 163 0.88 -8.16 -8.87
C GLY A 163 0.20 -8.17 -7.52
N TYR A 164 0.96 -8.48 -6.47
CA TYR A 164 0.50 -8.39 -5.09
C TYR A 164 1.43 -7.50 -4.26
N VAL A 165 0.89 -6.42 -3.71
CA VAL A 165 1.56 -5.58 -2.71
C VAL A 165 1.05 -6.02 -1.33
N SER A 166 1.90 -6.59 -0.49
CA SER A 166 1.41 -7.27 0.71
C SER A 166 0.85 -6.32 1.76
N GLY A 167 1.40 -5.11 1.85
CA GLY A 167 1.29 -4.31 3.06
C GLY A 167 1.95 -5.01 4.25
N ASP A 168 1.84 -4.42 5.42
CA ASP A 168 2.35 -5.00 6.67
C ASP A 168 1.47 -6.18 7.11
N THR A 169 1.78 -7.39 6.64
CA THR A 169 0.99 -8.60 6.96
C THR A 169 1.87 -9.84 7.09
N LEU A 170 1.36 -10.89 7.74
CA LEU A 170 1.98 -12.22 7.71
C LEU A 170 1.65 -12.93 6.38
N LEU A 171 2.68 -13.31 5.63
CA LEU A 171 2.53 -13.77 4.24
C LEU A 171 1.82 -15.12 4.07
N ARG A 172 2.23 -16.13 4.86
CA ARG A 172 1.88 -17.53 4.57
C ARG A 172 0.38 -17.83 4.52
N PRO A 173 -0.47 -17.40 5.47
CA PRO A 173 -1.91 -17.70 5.40
C PRO A 173 -2.63 -16.89 4.32
N VAL A 174 -2.18 -15.66 4.03
CA VAL A 174 -2.86 -14.75 3.10
C VAL A 174 -2.55 -15.10 1.65
N LEU A 175 -1.30 -15.47 1.34
CA LEU A 175 -0.88 -15.74 -0.04
C LEU A 175 -1.65 -16.90 -0.68
N ALA A 176 -1.95 -17.96 0.09
CA ALA A 176 -2.74 -19.09 -0.42
C ALA A 176 -4.15 -18.64 -0.85
N GLU A 177 -4.82 -17.83 -0.04
CA GLU A 177 -6.16 -17.31 -0.34
C GLU A 177 -6.13 -16.33 -1.53
N VAL A 178 -5.06 -15.52 -1.65
CA VAL A 178 -4.84 -14.66 -2.83
C VAL A 178 -4.72 -15.50 -4.10
N LEU A 179 -3.90 -16.55 -4.10
CA LEU A 179 -3.72 -17.40 -5.27
C LEU A 179 -4.99 -18.17 -5.63
N GLU A 180 -5.79 -18.56 -4.65
CA GLU A 180 -7.08 -19.22 -4.86
C GLU A 180 -8.13 -18.27 -5.46
N ARG A 181 -8.26 -17.05 -4.94
CA ARG A 181 -9.30 -16.09 -5.34
C ARG A 181 -8.95 -15.29 -6.58
N CYS A 182 -7.70 -14.86 -6.70
CA CYS A 182 -7.25 -13.97 -7.76
C CYS A 182 -6.53 -14.74 -8.88
N GLY A 183 -5.96 -15.90 -8.60
CA GLY A 183 -5.16 -16.66 -9.56
C GLY A 183 -3.65 -16.38 -9.46
N PRO A 184 -2.84 -16.88 -10.41
CA PRO A 184 -1.38 -16.76 -10.36
C PRO A 184 -0.93 -15.30 -10.42
N LEU A 185 0.16 -15.00 -9.71
CA LEU A 185 0.79 -13.69 -9.65
C LEU A 185 2.03 -13.67 -10.56
N ASP A 186 2.22 -12.59 -11.29
CA ASP A 186 3.44 -12.31 -12.05
C ASP A 186 4.54 -11.73 -11.15
N ALA A 187 4.15 -10.95 -10.14
CA ALA A 187 5.07 -10.35 -9.19
C ALA A 187 4.46 -10.17 -7.79
N MET A 188 5.32 -10.05 -6.79
CA MET A 188 4.93 -9.72 -5.44
C MET A 188 5.92 -8.73 -4.82
N VAL A 189 5.40 -7.73 -4.10
CA VAL A 189 6.14 -6.76 -3.29
C VAL A 189 5.83 -7.05 -1.81
N PRO A 190 6.70 -7.80 -1.11
CA PRO A 190 6.55 -8.05 0.32
C PRO A 190 7.09 -6.88 1.15
N HIS A 191 6.36 -6.49 2.20
CA HIS A 191 6.84 -5.55 3.22
C HIS A 191 7.49 -6.31 4.38
N LEU A 192 8.83 -6.34 4.39
CA LEU A 192 9.66 -7.10 5.34
C LEU A 192 10.19 -6.20 6.47
N GLY A 193 9.29 -5.63 7.29
CA GLY A 193 9.66 -4.70 8.37
C GLY A 193 10.22 -5.35 9.64
N GLY A 194 9.98 -6.65 9.85
CA GLY A 194 10.41 -7.40 11.03
C GLY A 194 9.89 -6.86 12.38
N THR A 195 8.83 -6.06 12.39
CA THR A 195 8.30 -5.41 13.59
C THR A 195 7.90 -6.45 14.63
N LYS A 196 8.46 -6.33 15.82
CA LYS A 196 8.15 -7.20 16.97
C LYS A 196 7.43 -6.40 18.05
N ILE A 197 6.28 -6.91 18.52
CA ILE A 197 5.62 -6.45 19.74
C ILE A 197 5.89 -7.51 20.82
N GLY A 198 6.82 -7.22 21.74
CA GLY A 198 7.30 -8.21 22.71
C GLY A 198 8.01 -9.39 22.00
N PRO A 199 7.70 -10.66 22.32
CA PRO A 199 8.30 -11.81 21.62
C PRO A 199 7.67 -12.11 20.26
N PHE A 200 6.57 -11.44 19.88
CA PHE A 200 5.80 -11.77 18.69
C PHE A 200 6.23 -10.94 17.49
N LEU A 201 6.51 -11.62 16.38
CA LEU A 201 6.70 -11.03 15.07
C LEU A 201 5.33 -10.65 14.49
N VAL A 202 5.14 -9.37 14.18
CA VAL A 202 3.85 -8.79 13.73
C VAL A 202 3.85 -8.52 12.23
N THR A 203 5.01 -8.28 11.64
CA THR A 203 5.22 -8.15 10.18
C THR A 203 6.28 -9.14 9.72
N MET A 204 6.36 -9.47 8.43
CA MET A 204 7.41 -10.36 7.92
C MET A 204 8.82 -9.86 8.29
N ASP A 205 9.73 -10.76 8.67
CA ASP A 205 11.18 -10.50 8.70
C ASP A 205 11.85 -11.06 7.43
N ALA A 206 13.03 -10.52 7.11
CA ALA A 206 13.84 -10.91 5.96
C ALA A 206 14.74 -12.12 6.26
#